data_AF-A0A2E9BD17-F1
#
_entry.id   AF-A0A2E9BD17-F1
#
_cell.length_a   1.000
_cell.length_b   1.000
_cell.length_c   1.000
_cell.angle_alpha   90.00
_cell.angle_beta   90.00
_cell.angle_gamma   90.00
#
_symmetry.space_group_name_H-M   'P 1'
#
loop_
_entity.id
_entity.type
_entity.pdbx_description
1 polymer ?
#
loop_
_entity_poly.entity_id
_entity_poly.type
_entity_poly.pdbx_seq_one_letter_code
_entity_poly.pdbx_strand_id
1 'polypeptide(L)' 'MGRQMMQQCTQCQRYCLETTCPDCGGVAKAAAPLKWSPEDKRAHLRRKLDGVEEDGWSDSLPTLTPQEEE' A
#
# COMPACT_ATOMS: atom_id res chain seq x y z
N MET A 1 3.90 -3.82 -21.16
CA MET A 1 3.98 -3.60 -19.70
C MET A 1 4.93 -4.65 -19.14
N GLY A 2 6.11 -4.26 -18.64
CA GLY A 2 7.01 -5.22 -18.01
C GLY A 2 6.38 -5.71 -16.71
N ARG A 3 6.20 -7.03 -16.54
CA ARG A 3 5.71 -7.56 -15.27
C ARG A 3 6.74 -7.22 -14.20
N GLN A 4 6.31 -6.61 -13.10
CA GLN A 4 7.21 -6.43 -11.98
C GLN A 4 7.58 -7.81 -11.42
N MET A 5 8.89 -8.10 -11.40
CA MET A 5 9.40 -9.37 -10.91
C MET A 5 9.60 -9.37 -9.39
N MET A 6 9.99 -8.22 -8.83
CA MET A 6 10.32 -8.10 -7.42
C MET A 6 9.07 -8.17 -6.54
N GLN A 7 9.11 -9.09 -5.58
CA GLN A 7 8.13 -9.28 -4.54
C GLN A 7 8.69 -8.84 -3.18
N GLN A 8 7.80 -8.50 -2.25
CA GLN A 8 8.13 -8.23 -0.86
C GLN A 8 7.20 -9.04 0.05
N CYS A 9 7.77 -9.69 1.05
CA CYS A 9 7.02 -10.45 2.04
C CYS A 9 6.14 -9.53 2.90
N THR A 10 4.86 -9.85 3.04
CA THR A 10 3.94 -9.04 3.86
C THR A 10 4.16 -9.20 5.37
N GLN A 11 4.97 -10.17 5.81
CA GLN A 11 5.22 -10.45 7.22
C GLN A 11 6.58 -9.92 7.69
N CYS A 12 7.67 -10.35 7.04
CA CYS A 12 9.03 -9.94 7.44
C CYS A 12 9.62 -8.82 6.58
N GLN A 13 8.88 -8.32 5.58
CA GLN A 13 9.31 -7.23 4.68
C GLN A 13 10.55 -7.54 3.81
N ARG A 14 11.03 -8.80 3.79
CA ARG A 14 12.13 -9.24 2.92
C ARG A 14 11.73 -9.22 1.45
N TYR A 15 12.66 -8.76 0.60
CA TYR A 15 12.52 -8.82 -0.86
C TYR A 15 12.91 -10.19 -1.41
N CYS A 16 12.14 -10.68 -2.38
CA CYS A 16 12.40 -11.92 -3.10
C CYS A 16 11.82 -11.86 -4.52
N LEU A 17 12.03 -12.91 -5.31
CA LEU A 17 11.46 -13.06 -6.66
C LEU A 17 10.34 -14.12 -6.71
N GLU A 18 10.08 -14.76 -5.58
CA GLU A 18 9.09 -15.82 -5.41
C GLU A 18 7.83 -15.28 -4.72
N THR A 19 6.69 -15.96 -4.88
CA THR A 19 5.44 -15.61 -4.18
C THR A 19 5.40 -16.10 -2.74
N THR A 20 6.35 -16.95 -2.36
CA THR A 20 6.56 -17.44 -0.99
C THR A 20 7.88 -16.90 -0.49
N CYS A 21 7.90 -16.36 0.73
CA CYS A 21 9.12 -15.84 1.32
C CYS A 21 10.07 -16.99 1.68
N PRO A 22 11.33 -16.98 1.22
CA PRO A 22 12.29 -18.04 1.54
C PRO A 22 12.80 -18.01 2.99
N ASP A 23 12.47 -16.95 3.75
CA ASP A 23 12.95 -16.74 5.12
C ASP A 23 11.93 -17.18 6.16
N CYS A 24 10.68 -16.74 6.00
CA CYS A 24 9.60 -17.00 6.96
C CYS A 24 8.45 -17.85 6.40
N GLY A 25 8.46 -18.19 5.10
CA GLY A 25 7.37 -18.93 4.45
C GLY A 25 6.09 -18.10 4.20
N GLY A 26 6.06 -16.83 4.62
CA GLY A 26 4.92 -15.94 4.41
C GLY A 26 4.69 -15.55 2.95
N VAL A 27 3.50 -15.03 2.64
CA VAL A 27 3.13 -14.59 1.29
C VAL A 27 3.91 -13.35 0.89
N ALA A 28 4.49 -13.37 -0.31
CA ALA A 28 5.13 -12.22 -0.93
C ALA A 28 4.26 -11.68 -2.07
N LYS A 29 4.17 -10.35 -2.16
CA LYS A 29 3.35 -9.62 -3.14
C LYS A 29 4.21 -8.62 -3.91
N ALA A 30 3.71 -8.11 -5.03
CA ALA A 30 4.44 -7.16 -5.86
C ALA A 30 4.90 -5.97 -5.02
N ALA A 31 6.20 -5.68 -5.07
CA ALA A 31 6.80 -4.70 -4.18
C ALA A 31 6.50 -3.25 -4.55
N ALA A 32 6.16 -2.97 -5.82
CA ALA A 32 5.88 -1.59 -6.22
C ALA A 32 4.42 -1.28 -5.89
N PRO A 33 4.14 -0.02 -5.51
CA PRO A 33 2.78 0.43 -5.33
C PRO A 33 1.99 0.33 -6.63
N LEU A 34 0.67 0.23 -6.51
CA LEU A 34 -0.22 0.37 -7.65
C LEU A 34 -0.05 1.76 -8.25
N LYS A 35 -0.03 1.82 -9.58
CA LYS A 35 0.03 3.10 -10.29
C LYS A 35 -1.21 3.93 -9.99
N TRP A 36 -1.02 5.14 -9.49
CA TRP A 36 -2.08 6.11 -9.29
C TRP A 36 -2.44 6.83 -10.61
N SER A 37 -3.71 7.20 -10.77
CA SER A 37 -4.22 8.02 -11.89
C SER A 37 -5.28 8.98 -11.35
N PRO A 38 -5.29 10.25 -11.82
CA PRO A 38 -6.32 11.22 -11.45
C PRO A 38 -7.74 10.73 -11.75
N GLU A 39 -7.91 9.97 -12.83
CA GLU A 39 -9.21 9.51 -13.32
C GLU A 39 -9.73 8.24 -12.64
N ASP A 40 -9.02 7.66 -11.65
CA ASP A 40 -9.29 6.35 -11.07
C ASP A 40 -10.79 6.07 -10.84
N LYS A 41 -11.40 5.39 -11.84
CA LYS A 41 -12.84 5.14 -11.89
C LYS A 41 -13.34 4.31 -10.71
N ARG A 42 -12.45 3.57 -10.05
CA ARG A 42 -12.75 2.67 -8.93
C ARG A 42 -12.35 3.26 -7.59
N ALA A 43 -11.88 4.52 -7.53
CA ALA A 43 -11.51 5.18 -6.28
C ALA A 43 -12.66 5.17 -5.25
N HIS A 44 -13.90 5.33 -5.69
CA HIS A 44 -15.08 5.28 -4.81
C HIS A 44 -15.27 3.91 -4.12
N LEU A 45 -14.96 2.80 -4.81
CA LEU A 45 -15.02 1.46 -4.20
C LEU A 45 -13.90 1.26 -3.19
N ARG A 46 -12.69 1.74 -3.51
CA ARG A 46 -11.54 1.66 -2.59
C ARG A 46 -11.81 2.45 -1.31
N ARG A 47 -12.32 3.68 -1.41
CA ARG A 47 -12.71 4.50 -0.26
C ARG A 47 -13.75 3.83 0.65
N LYS A 48 -14.73 3.12 0.07
CA LYS A 48 -15.71 2.35 0.85
C LYS A 48 -15.10 1.13 1.55
N LEU A 49 -14.17 0.43 0.90
CA LEU A 49 -13.47 -0.70 1.51
C LEU A 49 -12.55 -0.26 2.65
N ASP A 50 -11.93 0.90 2.51
CA ASP A 50 -11.01 1.48 3.50
C ASP A 50 -11.74 2.26 4.61
N GLY A 51 -13.08 2.34 4.58
CA GLY A 51 -13.88 3.06 5.59
C GLY A 51 -13.66 4.58 5.62
N VAL A 52 -13.20 5.18 4.52
CA VAL A 52 -12.83 6.62 4.46
C VAL A 52 -14.01 7.56 4.71
N GLU A 53 -15.23 7.08 4.45
CA GLU A 53 -16.47 7.86 4.60
C GLU A 53 -17.11 7.69 6.00
N GLU A 54 -16.48 6.92 6.90
CA GLU A 54 -16.96 6.70 8.27
C GLU A 54 -16.55 7.83 9.23
N ASP A 55 -17.35 8.04 10.28
CA ASP A 55 -17.09 9.06 11.29
C ASP A 55 -15.77 8.78 12.03
N GLY A 56 -14.91 9.80 12.18
CA GLY A 56 -13.61 9.69 12.87
C GLY A 56 -12.43 9.31 11.97
N TRP A 57 -12.63 9.04 10.67
CA TRP A 57 -11.52 8.76 9.75
C TRP A 57 -10.52 9.93 9.67
N SER A 58 -11.00 11.17 9.71
CA SER A 58 -10.17 12.39 9.69
C SER A 58 -9.14 12.42 10.81
N ASP A 59 -9.46 11.83 11.96
CA ASP A 59 -8.61 11.84 13.14
C ASP A 59 -7.42 10.88 13.01
N SER A 60 -7.49 9.95 12.03
CA SER A 60 -6.39 9.04 11.70
C SER A 60 -5.35 9.66 10.76
N LEU A 61 -5.61 10.86 10.22
CA LEU A 61 -4.71 11.50 9.27
C LEU A 61 -3.44 12.01 10.00
N PRO A 62 -2.25 11.77 9.43
CA PRO A 62 -1.03 12.32 9.97
C PRO A 62 -1.07 13.85 9.89
N THR A 63 -0.75 14.52 11.00
CA THR A 63 -0.52 15.96 11.02
C THR A 63 0.96 16.23 10.75
N LEU A 64 1.26 17.28 9.99
CA LEU A 64 2.64 17.70 9.75
C LEU A 64 3.30 18.10 11.07
N THR A 65 4.59 17.82 11.21
CA THR A 65 5.36 18.38 12.33
C THR A 65 5.65 19.86 12.09
N PRO A 66 5.80 20.69 13.14
CA PRO A 66 6.05 22.13 12.97
C PRO A 66 7.29 22.47 12.13
N GLN A 67 8.26 21.55 12.02
CA GLN A 67 9.45 21.71 11.16
C GLN A 67 9.18 21.48 9.67
N GLU A 68 8.06 20.85 9.31
CA GLU A 68 7.68 20.53 7.92
C GLU A 68 6.75 21.59 7.30
N GLU A 69 6.31 22.58 8.10
CA GLU A 69 5.42 23.66 7.67
C GLU A 69 6.15 24.94 7.21
N GLU A 70 7.46 25.08 7.48
CA GLU A 70 8.33 26.16 6.98
C GLU A 70 9.02 25.79 5.65
#